data_AF-A0A498P5B1-F1
#
_entry.id   AF-A0A498P5B1-F1
#
_cell.length_a   1.000
_cell.length_b   1.000
_cell.length_c   1.000
_cell.angle_alpha   90.00
_cell.angle_beta   90.00
_cell.angle_gamma   90.00
#
_symmetry.space_group_name_H-M   'P 1'
#
loop_
_entity.id
_entity.type
_entity.pdbx_description
1 polymer ?
#
loop_
_entity_poly.entity_id
_entity_poly.type
_entity_poly.pdbx_seq_one_letter_code
_entity_poly.pdbx_strand_id
1 'polypeptide(L)' 'MAWLVFYYIQRFRYANARDRNQRRLGDAAKKAISQLQVRTIRKGDQETESDFDNCAVCIEGYKPNDVVRILPCS' A
#
# COMPACT_ATOMS: atom_id res chain seq x y z
N MET A 1 -17.59 36.78 -16.93
CA MET A 1 -16.86 36.62 -15.65
C MET A 1 -17.48 35.58 -14.71
N ALA A 2 -18.81 35.56 -14.51
CA ALA A 2 -19.45 34.63 -13.55
C ALA A 2 -19.16 33.14 -13.82
N TRP A 3 -19.15 32.69 -15.08
CA TRP A 3 -18.90 31.29 -15.44
C TRP A 3 -17.53 30.77 -14.96
N LEU A 4 -16.48 31.59 -15.06
CA LEU A 4 -15.15 31.23 -14.56
C LEU A 4 -15.17 31.09 -13.03
N VAL A 5 -15.83 32.01 -12.32
CA VAL A 5 -15.97 31.93 -10.87
C VAL A 5 -16.68 30.64 -10.45
N PHE A 6 -17.80 30.30 -11.10
CA PHE A 6 -18.50 29.05 -10.84
C PHE A 6 -17.65 27.81 -11.16
N TYR A 7 -16.93 27.82 -12.28
CA TYR A 7 -16.02 26.74 -12.67
C TYR A 7 -14.93 26.51 -11.61
N TYR A 8 -14.27 27.57 -11.14
CA TYR A 8 -13.24 27.46 -10.10
C TYR A 8 -13.81 26.97 -8.77
N ILE A 9 -15.00 27.44 -8.36
CA ILE A 9 -15.68 26.97 -7.14
C ILE A 9 -16.02 25.47 -7.25
N GLN A 10 -16.59 25.04 -8.37
CA GLN A 10 -16.90 23.63 -8.61
C GLN A 10 -15.63 22.77 -8.62
N ARG A 11 -14.58 23.22 -9.31
CA ARG A 11 -13.30 22.53 -9.40
C ARG A 11 -12.63 22.41 -8.03
N PHE A 12 -12.67 23.45 -7.21
CA PHE A 12 -12.14 23.43 -5.85
C PHE A 12 -12.91 22.45 -4.96
N ARG A 13 -14.25 22.48 -5.00
CA ARG A 13 -15.09 21.53 -4.25
C ARG A 13 -14.84 20.09 -4.66
N TYR A 14 -14.70 19.82 -5.96
CA TYR A 14 -14.40 18.49 -6.49
C TYR A 14 -13.02 18.01 -6.03
N ALA A 15 -11.99 18.86 -6.14
CA ALA A 15 -10.64 18.52 -5.66
C ALA A 15 -10.64 18.19 -4.15
N ASN A 16 -11.33 18.98 -3.33
CA ASN A 16 -11.46 18.72 -1.90
C ASN A 16 -12.22 17.42 -1.59
N ALA A 17 -13.30 17.13 -2.33
CA ALA A 17 -14.03 15.87 -2.19
C ALA A 17 -13.15 14.66 -2.57
N ARG A 18 -12.38 14.79 -3.65
CA ARG A 18 -11.43 13.76 -4.09
C ARG A 18 -10.33 13.53 -3.05
N ASP A 19 -9.73 14.60 -2.54
CA ASP A 19 -8.68 14.52 -1.50
C ASP A 19 -9.20 13.81 -0.25
N ARG A 20 -10.40 14.18 0.24
CA ARG A 20 -11.04 13.48 1.37
C ARG A 20 -11.27 12.01 1.09
N ASN A 21 -11.74 11.65 -0.10
CA ASN A 21 -11.97 10.25 -0.46
C ASN A 21 -10.65 9.47 -0.54
N GLN A 22 -9.60 10.05 -1.12
CA GLN A 22 -8.27 9.44 -1.19
C GLN A 22 -7.68 9.21 0.21
N ARG A 23 -7.81 10.18 1.11
CA ARG A 23 -7.38 10.02 2.51
C ARG A 23 -8.13 8.87 3.20
N ARG A 24 -9.46 8.82 3.06
CA ARG A 24 -10.28 7.74 3.64
C ARG A 24 -9.89 6.36 3.12
N LEU A 25 -9.67 6.22 1.81
CA LEU A 25 -9.21 4.98 1.20
C LEU A 25 -7.80 4.61 1.67
N GLY A 26 -6.90 5.59 1.77
CA GLY A 26 -5.55 5.40 2.31
C GLY A 26 -5.57 4.93 3.76
N ASP A 27 -6.41 5.52 4.61
CA ASP A 27 -6.57 5.13 6.01
C ASP A 27 -7.17 3.72 6.14
N ALA A 28 -8.17 3.40 5.31
CA ALA A 28 -8.74 2.06 5.26
C ALA A 28 -7.70 1.00 4.83
N ALA A 29 -6.92 1.30 3.79
CA ALA A 29 -5.84 0.43 3.33
C ALA A 29 -4.75 0.27 4.40
N LYS A 30 -4.32 1.36 5.04
CA LYS A 30 -3.33 1.31 6.12
C LYS A 30 -3.82 0.46 7.29
N LYS A 31 -5.11 0.59 7.64
CA LYS A 31 -5.73 -0.23 8.69
C LYS A 31 -5.77 -1.71 8.29
N ALA A 32 -6.18 -2.04 7.07
CA ALA A 32 -6.18 -3.42 6.57
C ALA A 32 -4.76 -4.02 6.56
N ILE A 33 -3.77 -3.28 6.05
CA ILE A 33 -2.37 -3.72 6.03
C ILE A 33 -1.84 -3.96 7.44
N SER A 34 -2.22 -3.11 8.41
CA SER A 34 -1.79 -3.26 9.81
C SER A 34 -2.29 -4.55 10.47
N GLN A 35 -3.37 -5.14 9.97
CA GLN A 35 -3.94 -6.40 10.46
C GLN A 35 -3.29 -7.64 9.83
N LEU A 36 -2.55 -7.49 8.73
CA LEU A 36 -1.85 -8.61 8.09
C LEU A 36 -0.79 -9.20 9.02
N GLN A 37 -0.64 -10.52 8.96
CA GLN A 37 0.37 -11.23 9.73
C GLN A 37 1.77 -10.76 9.31
N VAL A 38 2.50 -10.22 10.29
CA VAL A 38 3.91 -9.88 10.15
C VAL A 38 4.72 -11.10 10.56
N ARG A 39 5.62 -11.55 9.69
CA ARG A 39 6.58 -12.62 9.95
C ARG A 39 8.00 -12.09 9.73
N THR A 40 8.91 -12.49 10.59
CA THR A 40 10.34 -12.26 10.41
C THR A 40 10.96 -13.50 9.78
N ILE A 41 11.72 -13.32 8.70
CA ILE A 41 12.41 -14.41 8.01
C ILE A 41 13.55 -14.92 8.88
N ARG A 42 13.54 -16.20 9.20
CA ARG A 42 14.57 -16.86 10.02
C ARG A 42 15.57 -17.57 9.12
N LYS A 43 16.81 -17.73 9.61
CA LYS A 43 17.83 -18.55 8.94
C LYS A 43 17.32 -19.99 8.86
N GLY A 44 17.10 -20.50 7.65
CA GLY A 44 16.55 -21.83 7.38
C GLY A 44 15.05 -21.85 7.04
N ASP A 45 14.41 -20.69 6.87
CA ASP A 45 13.08 -20.61 6.25
C ASP A 45 13.20 -20.92 4.74
N GLN A 46 12.19 -21.59 4.20
CA GLN A 46 12.09 -22.01 2.79
C GLN A 46 12.34 -20.85 1.80
N GLU A 47 11.89 -19.65 2.15
CA GLU A 47 12.07 -18.39 1.41
C GLU A 47 13.54 -17.95 1.21
N THR A 48 14.49 -18.60 1.88
CA THR A 48 15.93 -18.30 1.76
C THR A 48 16.63 -19.20 0.73
N GLU A 49 15.93 -20.19 0.16
CA GLU A 49 16.45 -21.06 -0.90
C GLU A 49 16.39 -20.36 -2.26
N SER A 50 17.34 -20.65 -3.15
CA SER A 50 17.50 -19.94 -4.44
C SER A 50 16.34 -20.10 -5.44
N ASP A 51 15.43 -21.03 -5.17
CA ASP A 51 14.24 -21.30 -6.00
C ASP A 51 12.99 -20.54 -5.52
N PHE A 52 13.09 -19.74 -4.45
CA PHE A 52 11.98 -18.95 -3.93
C PHE A 52 11.83 -17.58 -4.58
N ASP A 53 10.60 -17.04 -4.49
CA ASP A 53 10.25 -15.75 -5.06
C ASP A 53 11.07 -14.61 -4.44
N ASN A 54 11.45 -13.65 -5.28
CA ASN A 54 12.01 -12.38 -4.84
C ASN A 54 10.89 -11.43 -4.40
N CYS A 55 11.21 -10.47 -3.54
CA CYS A 55 10.25 -9.42 -3.20
C CYS A 55 9.89 -8.62 -4.47
N ALA A 56 8.64 -8.68 -4.93
CA ALA A 56 8.21 -8.00 -6.16
C ALA A 56 8.30 -6.47 -6.11
N VAL A 57 8.46 -5.89 -4.91
CA VAL A 57 8.55 -4.43 -4.72
C VAL A 57 9.98 -3.92 -4.93
N CYS A 58 10.97 -4.57 -4.30
CA CYS A 58 12.38 -4.19 -4.44
C CYS A 58 13.16 -5.05 -5.45
N ILE A 59 12.57 -6.15 -5.91
CA ILE A 59 13.15 -7.12 -6.87
C ILE A 59 14.44 -7.74 -6.30
N GLU A 60 14.52 -7.85 -4.97
CA GLU A 60 15.64 -8.47 -4.25
C GLU A 60 15.20 -9.77 -3.57
N GLY A 61 16.14 -10.69 -3.42
CA GLY A 61 15.95 -11.91 -2.65
C GLY A 61 15.84 -11.62 -1.16
N TYR A 62 15.00 -12.39 -0.48
CA TYR A 62 14.78 -12.24 0.95
C TYR A 62 16.01 -12.61 1.78
N LYS A 63 16.26 -11.84 2.85
CA LYS A 63 17.40 -12.04 3.75
C LYS A 63 16.93 -12.41 5.16
N PRO A 64 17.76 -13.12 5.94
CA PRO A 64 17.46 -13.37 7.34
C PRO A 64 17.28 -12.06 8.11
N ASN A 65 16.25 -12.04 8.97
CA ASN A 65 15.76 -10.88 9.72
C ASN A 65 14.92 -9.87 8.93
N ASP A 66 14.64 -10.10 7.65
CA ASP A 66 13.66 -9.29 6.93
C ASP A 66 12.27 -9.44 7.56
N VAL A 67 11.56 -8.33 7.65
CA VAL A 67 10.20 -8.26 8.19
C VAL A 67 9.24 -8.19 7.03
N VAL A 68 8.59 -9.30 6.75
CA VAL A 68 7.65 -9.45 5.64
C VAL A 68 6.22 -9.52 6.14
N ARG A 69 5.28 -9.06 5.31
CA ARG A 69 3.84 -9.21 5.54
C ARG A 69 3.31 -10.21 4.54
N ILE A 70 2.67 -11.25 5.04
CA ILE A 70 2.04 -12.25 4.19
C ILE A 70 0.63 -11.75 3.86
N LEU A 71 0.37 -11.59 2.56
CA LEU A 71 -0.95 -11.23 2.06
C LEU A 71 -1.76 -12.51 1.86
N PRO A 72 -3.04 -12.54 2.28
CA PRO A 72 -3.92 -13.64 1.90
C PRO A 72 -4.10 -13.61 0.38
N CYS A 73 -3.90 -14.76 -0.27
CA CYS A 73 -4.36 -14.95 -1.64
C CYS A 73 -5.87 -15.17 -1.63
N SER A 74 -6.56 -14.61 -2.62
CA SER A 74 -7.96 -14.86 -2.91
C SER A 74 -8.17 -16.27 -3.43
#